data_AF-A0A2S4PN78-F1
#
_entry.id   AF-A0A2S4PN78-F1
#
_cell.length_a   1.000
_cell.length_b   1.000
_cell.length_c   1.000
_cell.angle_alpha   90.00
_cell.angle_beta   90.00
_cell.angle_gamma   90.00
#
_symmetry.space_group_name_H-M   'P 1'
#
loop_
_entity.id
_entity.type
_entity.pdbx_description
1 polymer ?
#
loop_
_entity_poly.entity_id
_entity_poly.type
_entity_poly.pdbx_seq_one_letter_code
_entity_poly.pdbx_strand_id
1 'polypeptide(L)'
;MNAITQNKHLFKDKIVLDVGCGTAILSMFAVRAGAKHVIGVDMSTIIEKAREIVEVNGMSDKITLIQGKMEEIEMPYPKVDIIVSEWMGYFLLYESMLDTVLYARDKYLAPNGLIFPDKATLFMSGIEDGEYKDEKIGFWDNVYGFDYSPLKKTAITEPLVDTVDMKAVVTDPTAILVLDLYTCTTSDLIFSSPFTLDCRRDDFVHALIAWFDIDFTACHKPIRFSTGPHTKYTHWKQTVFYLQDVLTVQQGEQIQGVLENKPNQRNKRDLDVKISYRLITEDPKRKAEGCGEYHMC
;
A
#
# COMPACT_ATOMS: atom_id res chain seq x y z
N MET A 1 1.59 -3.93 15.94
CA MET A 1 1.69 -4.39 17.34
C MET A 1 3.05 -4.11 17.98
N ASN A 2 4.16 -4.70 17.51
CA ASN A 2 5.48 -4.56 18.17
C ASN A 2 5.94 -3.10 18.32
N ALA A 3 5.65 -2.24 17.34
CA ALA A 3 5.97 -0.81 17.39
C ALA A 3 5.40 -0.12 18.64
N ILE A 4 4.23 -0.54 19.11
CA ILE A 4 3.60 -0.02 20.32
C ILE A 4 4.11 -0.77 21.56
N THR A 5 4.02 -2.10 21.56
CA THR A 5 4.26 -2.91 22.78
C THR A 5 5.72 -2.94 23.23
N GLN A 6 6.67 -2.75 22.31
CA GLN A 6 8.11 -2.70 22.62
C GLN A 6 8.61 -1.27 22.90
N ASN A 7 7.79 -0.24 22.64
CA ASN A 7 8.16 1.17 22.82
C ASN A 7 7.20 1.88 23.78
N LYS A 8 6.80 1.21 24.87
CA LYS A 8 5.88 1.75 25.88
C LYS A 8 6.28 3.13 26.42
N HIS A 9 7.58 3.40 26.50
CA HIS A 9 8.13 4.68 26.94
C HIS A 9 7.71 5.86 26.05
N LEU A 10 7.41 5.62 24.76
CA LEU A 10 6.88 6.65 23.85
C LEU A 10 5.40 6.95 24.12
N PHE A 11 4.63 5.92 24.51
CA PHE A 11 3.17 6.01 24.70
C PHE A 11 2.77 6.40 26.13
N LYS A 12 3.65 6.21 27.11
CA LYS A 12 3.34 6.45 28.51
C LYS A 12 2.87 7.89 28.74
N ASP A 13 1.70 8.02 29.38
CA ASP A 13 1.07 9.29 29.74
C ASP A 13 0.69 10.18 28.54
N LYS A 14 0.63 9.62 27.32
CA LYS A 14 0.30 10.34 26.08
C LYS A 14 -1.18 10.27 25.69
N ILE A 15 -1.64 11.28 24.97
CA ILE A 15 -2.92 11.28 24.25
C ILE A 15 -2.69 10.74 22.85
N VAL A 16 -3.39 9.67 22.50
CA VAL A 16 -3.23 8.97 21.21
C VAL A 16 -4.52 9.10 20.38
N LEU A 17 -4.37 9.40 19.10
CA LEU A 17 -5.45 9.31 18.11
C LEU A 17 -5.24 8.06 17.26
N ASP A 18 -6.28 7.22 17.15
CA ASP A 18 -6.34 6.03 16.30
C ASP A 18 -7.29 6.33 15.13
N VAL A 19 -6.72 6.63 13.96
CA VAL A 19 -7.46 7.02 12.74
C VAL A 19 -7.83 5.78 11.96
N GLY A 20 -9.13 5.54 11.75
CA GLY A 20 -9.62 4.29 11.14
C GLY A 20 -9.56 3.14 12.14
N CYS A 21 -10.02 3.37 13.37
CA CYS A 21 -9.75 2.44 14.48
C CYS A 21 -10.43 1.06 14.33
N GLY A 22 -11.45 0.93 13.47
CA GLY A 22 -12.17 -0.32 13.23
C GLY A 22 -12.68 -0.95 14.53
N THR A 23 -12.09 -2.10 14.91
CA THR A 23 -12.42 -2.82 16.14
C THR A 23 -11.66 -2.33 17.39
N ALA A 24 -10.98 -1.19 17.30
CA ALA A 24 -10.17 -0.54 18.33
C ALA A 24 -8.96 -1.36 18.83
N ILE A 25 -8.45 -2.29 18.03
CA ILE A 25 -7.31 -3.13 18.43
C ILE A 25 -6.03 -2.32 18.67
N LEU A 26 -5.73 -1.33 17.82
CA LEU A 26 -4.56 -0.46 18.01
C LEU A 26 -4.75 0.44 19.22
N SER A 27 -5.96 0.97 19.42
CA SER A 27 -6.33 1.71 20.63
C SER A 27 -6.07 0.92 21.92
N MET A 28 -6.51 -0.33 21.99
CA MET A 28 -6.24 -1.20 23.14
C MET A 28 -4.75 -1.49 23.34
N PHE A 29 -3.97 -1.62 22.26
CA PHE A 29 -2.51 -1.75 22.38
C PHE A 29 -1.87 -0.47 22.94
N ALA A 30 -2.32 0.71 22.53
CA ALA A 30 -1.83 1.98 23.06
C ALA A 30 -2.12 2.12 24.56
N VAL A 31 -3.34 1.77 25.02
CA VAL A 31 -3.67 1.72 26.46
C VAL A 31 -2.77 0.75 27.22
N ARG A 32 -2.55 -0.47 26.70
CA ARG A 32 -1.63 -1.45 27.31
C ARG A 32 -0.16 -0.98 27.33
N ALA A 33 0.20 -0.07 26.44
CA ALA A 33 1.52 0.57 26.42
C ALA A 33 1.64 1.76 27.39
N GLY A 34 0.55 2.15 28.05
CA GLY A 34 0.54 3.20 29.06
C GLY A 34 0.00 4.55 28.59
N ALA A 35 -0.68 4.61 27.44
CA ALA A 35 -1.36 5.82 27.00
C ALA A 35 -2.30 6.35 28.11
N LYS A 36 -2.30 7.67 28.30
CA LYS A 36 -3.19 8.35 29.23
C LYS A 36 -4.64 8.26 28.76
N HIS A 37 -4.85 8.50 27.48
CA HIS A 37 -6.15 8.40 26.83
C HIS A 37 -5.97 8.09 25.34
N VAL A 38 -6.92 7.36 24.76
CA VAL A 38 -6.96 7.07 23.33
C VAL A 38 -8.30 7.51 22.75
N ILE A 39 -8.25 8.15 21.58
CA ILE A 39 -9.42 8.55 20.81
C ILE A 39 -9.42 7.70 19.55
N GLY A 40 -10.38 6.80 19.41
CA GLY A 40 -10.55 6.01 18.18
C GLY A 40 -11.64 6.62 17.31
N VAL A 41 -11.33 6.86 16.05
CA VAL A 41 -12.26 7.45 15.08
C VAL A 41 -12.44 6.50 13.92
N ASP A 42 -13.68 6.19 13.57
CA ASP A 42 -14.02 5.41 12.38
C ASP A 42 -15.42 5.80 11.90
N MET A 43 -15.64 5.88 10.58
CA MET A 43 -16.96 6.23 10.03
C MET A 43 -17.93 5.05 10.04
N SER A 44 -17.41 3.82 10.09
CA SER A 44 -18.20 2.59 10.00
C SER A 44 -19.00 2.32 11.27
N THR A 45 -20.10 1.60 11.11
CA THR A 45 -20.94 1.12 12.22
C THR A 45 -20.23 0.08 13.10
N ILE A 46 -19.04 -0.38 12.70
CA ILE A 46 -18.18 -1.26 13.51
C ILE A 46 -17.84 -0.65 14.88
N ILE A 47 -17.91 0.68 15.01
CA ILE A 47 -17.72 1.41 16.28
C ILE A 47 -18.64 0.87 17.40
N GLU A 48 -19.87 0.46 17.08
CA GLU A 48 -20.77 -0.11 18.10
C GLU A 48 -20.20 -1.41 18.70
N LYS A 49 -19.64 -2.28 17.84
CA LYS A 49 -18.94 -3.49 18.30
C LYS A 49 -17.62 -3.16 18.99
N ALA A 50 -16.90 -2.14 18.51
CA ALA A 50 -15.66 -1.71 19.14
C ALA A 50 -15.89 -1.22 20.57
N ARG A 51 -17.00 -0.53 20.85
CA ARG A 51 -17.40 -0.16 22.23
C ARG A 51 -17.61 -1.38 23.11
N GLU A 52 -18.33 -2.40 22.63
CA GLU A 52 -18.51 -3.66 23.37
C GLU A 52 -17.18 -4.38 23.63
N ILE A 53 -16.27 -4.40 22.64
CA ILE A 53 -14.93 -4.98 22.76
C ILE A 53 -14.09 -4.23 23.81
N VAL A 54 -14.12 -2.90 23.80
CA VAL A 54 -13.41 -2.07 24.78
C VAL A 54 -13.95 -2.28 26.19
N GLU A 55 -15.27 -2.36 26.34
CA GLU A 55 -15.95 -2.59 27.63
C GLU A 55 -15.60 -3.94 28.22
N VAL A 56 -15.72 -5.04 27.46
CA VAL A 56 -15.40 -6.39 27.97
C VAL A 56 -13.91 -6.55 28.32
N ASN A 57 -13.04 -5.71 27.77
CA ASN A 57 -11.62 -5.65 28.11
C ASN A 57 -11.29 -4.66 29.24
N GLY A 58 -12.28 -3.99 29.83
CA GLY A 58 -12.13 -3.08 30.97
C GLY A 58 -11.31 -1.83 30.64
N MET A 59 -11.48 -1.25 29.45
CA MET A 59 -10.71 -0.09 28.99
C MET A 59 -11.58 1.14 28.66
N SER A 60 -12.87 1.12 28.99
CA SER A 60 -13.83 2.18 28.64
C SER A 60 -13.53 3.54 29.26
N ASP A 61 -12.82 3.57 30.39
CA ASP A 61 -12.37 4.80 31.04
C ASP A 61 -11.22 5.49 30.29
N LYS A 62 -10.53 4.77 29.38
CA LYS A 62 -9.32 5.24 28.69
C LYS A 62 -9.45 5.35 27.18
N ILE A 63 -10.53 4.84 26.60
CA ILE A 63 -10.76 4.84 25.15
C ILE A 63 -12.09 5.53 24.85
N THR A 64 -12.05 6.64 24.11
CA THR A 64 -13.23 7.30 23.56
C THR A 64 -13.36 6.94 22.10
N LEU A 65 -14.47 6.30 21.73
CA LEU A 65 -14.76 5.90 20.35
C LEU A 65 -15.80 6.80 19.70
N ILE A 66 -15.42 7.47 18.62
CA ILE A 66 -16.25 8.42 17.88
C ILE A 66 -16.57 7.83 16.52
N GLN A 67 -17.87 7.66 16.24
CA GLN A 67 -18.33 7.28 14.91
C GLN A 67 -18.47 8.52 14.03
N GLY A 68 -17.71 8.59 12.94
CA GLY A 68 -17.77 9.70 11.99
C GLY A 68 -16.50 9.78 11.13
N LYS A 69 -16.53 10.70 10.16
CA LYS A 69 -15.32 11.02 9.38
C LYS A 69 -14.43 11.96 10.17
N MET A 70 -13.12 11.76 10.11
CA MET A 70 -12.13 12.55 10.85
C MET A 70 -12.26 14.05 10.58
N GLU A 71 -12.65 14.41 9.36
CA GLU A 71 -12.80 15.77 8.87
C GLU A 71 -14.06 16.48 9.40
N GLU A 72 -15.06 15.70 9.83
CA GLU A 72 -16.40 16.18 10.21
C GLU A 72 -16.64 16.15 11.74
N ILE A 73 -15.79 15.44 12.51
CA ILE A 73 -15.98 15.29 13.96
C ILE A 73 -15.37 16.42 14.78
N GLU A 74 -15.93 16.62 15.97
CA GLU A 74 -15.33 17.44 17.01
C GLU A 74 -14.42 16.58 17.90
N MET A 75 -13.16 16.98 18.03
CA MET A 75 -12.17 16.24 18.81
C MET A 75 -12.23 16.65 20.29
N PRO A 76 -12.26 15.69 21.23
CA PRO A 76 -12.31 15.98 22.66
C PRO A 76 -11.02 16.61 23.21
N TYR A 77 -9.93 16.50 22.44
CA TYR A 77 -8.64 17.14 22.73
C TYR A 77 -8.23 18.02 21.54
N PRO A 78 -7.73 19.24 21.77
CA PRO A 78 -7.31 20.13 20.69
C PRO A 78 -6.08 19.62 19.96
N LYS A 79 -5.21 18.88 20.66
CA LYS A 79 -3.98 18.27 20.15
C LYS A 79 -3.77 16.88 20.73
N VAL A 80 -3.09 16.03 19.97
CA VAL A 80 -2.67 14.68 20.36
C VAL A 80 -1.16 14.54 20.25
N ASP A 81 -0.56 13.69 21.09
CA ASP A 81 0.88 13.45 21.09
C ASP A 81 1.29 12.44 20.01
N ILE A 82 0.41 11.47 19.71
CA ILE A 82 0.69 10.35 18.82
C ILE A 82 -0.54 10.10 17.93
N ILE A 83 -0.31 9.91 16.64
CA ILE A 83 -1.27 9.33 15.71
C ILE A 83 -0.84 7.90 15.41
N VAL A 84 -1.75 6.95 15.61
CA VAL A 84 -1.62 5.57 15.12
C VAL A 84 -2.69 5.37 14.05
N SER A 85 -2.34 4.68 12.96
CA SER A 85 -3.32 4.34 11.94
C SER A 85 -2.84 3.15 11.13
N GLU A 86 -3.78 2.28 10.78
CA GLU A 86 -3.63 1.29 9.73
C GLU A 86 -4.35 1.88 8.51
N TRP A 87 -3.59 2.59 7.67
CA TRP A 87 -4.14 3.37 6.55
C TRP A 87 -3.83 2.75 5.19
N MET A 88 -3.02 1.69 5.16
CA MET A 88 -2.39 1.23 3.93
C MET A 88 -3.39 0.47 3.06
N GLY A 89 -3.42 0.85 1.78
CA GLY A 89 -4.24 0.21 0.76
C GLY A 89 -3.48 -0.88 -0.02
N TYR A 90 -4.17 -1.54 -0.96
CA TYR A 90 -3.47 -2.27 -2.03
C TYR A 90 -2.63 -1.29 -2.86
N PHE A 91 -1.52 -1.75 -3.43
CA PHE A 91 -0.57 -0.85 -4.11
C PHE A 91 -0.17 0.37 -3.24
N LEU A 92 -0.20 0.22 -1.91
CA LEU A 92 -0.06 1.26 -0.88
C LEU A 92 -1.20 2.30 -0.84
N LEU A 93 -1.65 2.78 -1.99
CA LEU A 93 -2.51 3.96 -2.12
C LEU A 93 -3.98 3.65 -2.48
N TYR A 94 -4.30 2.48 -3.04
CA TYR A 94 -5.67 2.15 -3.47
C TYR A 94 -6.54 1.80 -2.26
N GLU A 95 -7.69 2.47 -2.12
CA GLU A 95 -8.52 2.47 -0.91
C GLU A 95 -7.80 2.89 0.38
N SER A 96 -6.65 3.54 0.28
CA SER A 96 -5.90 4.01 1.44
C SER A 96 -6.64 5.14 2.18
N MET A 97 -6.32 5.29 3.47
CA MET A 97 -6.80 6.40 4.31
C MET A 97 -5.73 7.47 4.54
N LEU A 98 -4.72 7.52 3.67
CA LEU A 98 -3.56 8.38 3.90
C LEU A 98 -3.95 9.87 3.93
N ASP A 99 -4.87 10.31 3.08
CA ASP A 99 -5.42 11.66 3.09
C ASP A 99 -6.02 12.05 4.44
N THR A 100 -6.80 11.16 5.06
CA THR A 100 -7.36 11.35 6.41
C THR A 100 -6.26 11.38 7.47
N VAL A 101 -5.22 10.55 7.36
CA VAL A 101 -4.06 10.59 8.28
C VAL A 101 -3.30 11.91 8.16
N LEU A 102 -3.08 12.42 6.94
CA LEU A 102 -2.43 13.71 6.72
C LEU A 102 -3.29 14.87 7.26
N TYR A 103 -4.60 14.82 7.08
CA TYR A 103 -5.53 15.77 7.70
C TYR A 103 -5.40 15.75 9.24
N ALA A 104 -5.40 14.56 9.83
CA ALA A 104 -5.28 14.40 11.27
C ALA A 104 -3.93 14.92 11.79
N ARG A 105 -2.84 14.67 11.06
CA ARG A 105 -1.51 15.21 11.37
C ARG A 105 -1.53 16.72 11.40
N ASP A 106 -1.97 17.34 10.31
CA ASP A 106 -1.90 18.80 10.14
C ASP A 106 -2.77 19.53 11.16
N LYS A 107 -3.95 18.99 11.46
CA LYS A 107 -4.91 19.61 12.37
C LYS A 107 -4.64 19.30 13.85
N TYR A 108 -4.39 18.04 14.18
CA TYR A 108 -4.43 17.56 15.57
C TYR A 108 -3.09 17.12 16.14
N LEU A 109 -2.07 16.81 15.34
CA LEU A 109 -0.77 16.44 15.91
C LEU A 109 -0.11 17.65 16.59
N ALA A 110 0.42 17.42 17.79
CA ALA A 110 1.21 18.41 18.51
C ALA A 110 2.59 18.58 17.84
N PRO A 111 3.28 19.73 18.03
CA PRO A 111 4.68 19.86 17.64
C PRO A 111 5.54 18.73 18.24
N ASN A 112 6.38 18.10 17.43
CA ASN A 112 7.17 16.91 17.79
C ASN A 112 6.34 15.67 18.16
N GLY A 113 5.05 15.64 17.79
CA GLY A 113 4.24 14.44 17.91
C GLY A 113 4.72 13.33 16.97
N LEU A 114 4.30 12.10 17.25
CA LEU A 114 4.74 10.91 16.51
C LEU A 114 3.62 10.35 15.64
N ILE A 115 3.99 9.73 14.51
CA ILE A 115 3.06 9.02 13.62
C ILE A 115 3.50 7.56 13.53
N PHE A 116 2.55 6.63 13.60
CA PHE A 116 2.79 5.19 13.56
C PHE A 116 1.87 4.53 12.52
N PRO A 117 2.42 3.99 11.41
CA PRO A 117 3.81 4.15 10.94
C PRO A 117 4.11 5.56 10.45
N ASP A 118 5.38 5.90 10.26
CA ASP A 118 5.82 7.23 9.81
C ASP A 118 6.50 7.24 8.45
N LYS A 119 6.85 6.07 7.90
CA LYS A 119 7.44 5.99 6.58
C LYS A 119 6.93 4.78 5.81
N ALA A 120 6.63 5.01 4.53
CA ALA A 120 6.23 3.98 3.58
C ALA A 120 7.08 4.07 2.32
N THR A 121 7.45 2.93 1.73
CA THR A 121 8.16 2.87 0.46
C THR A 121 7.48 1.89 -0.47
N LEU A 122 7.03 2.36 -1.63
CA LEU A 122 6.49 1.54 -2.71
C LEU A 122 7.64 1.06 -3.59
N PHE A 123 7.68 -0.24 -3.87
CA PHE A 123 8.67 -0.90 -4.70
C PHE A 123 8.03 -1.54 -5.92
N MET A 124 8.86 -1.82 -6.93
CA MET A 124 8.48 -2.53 -8.15
C MET A 124 9.56 -3.52 -8.59
N SER A 125 9.16 -4.62 -9.25
CA SER A 125 10.04 -5.59 -9.90
C SER A 125 9.33 -6.28 -11.08
N GLY A 126 10.08 -6.88 -12.00
CA GLY A 126 9.56 -7.67 -13.12
C GLY A 126 9.47 -9.17 -12.78
N ILE A 127 8.42 -9.82 -13.27
CA ILE A 127 8.15 -11.24 -13.00
C ILE A 127 7.91 -12.05 -14.26
N GLU A 128 8.29 -13.32 -14.19
CA GLU A 128 7.82 -14.40 -15.04
C GLU A 128 6.46 -14.86 -14.50
N ASP A 129 5.45 -15.00 -15.36
CA ASP A 129 4.08 -15.35 -14.94
C ASP A 129 3.26 -15.90 -16.12
N GLY A 130 3.91 -16.61 -17.05
CA GLY A 130 3.34 -17.00 -18.34
C GLY A 130 2.14 -17.93 -18.18
N GLU A 131 2.26 -18.97 -17.35
CA GLU A 131 1.18 -19.92 -17.10
C GLU A 131 -0.06 -19.23 -16.52
N TYR A 132 0.12 -18.36 -15.52
CA TYR A 132 -0.99 -17.66 -14.87
C TYR A 132 -1.59 -16.57 -15.76
N LYS A 133 -0.76 -15.88 -16.57
CA LYS A 133 -1.24 -14.95 -17.60
C LYS A 133 -2.12 -15.66 -18.62
N ASP A 134 -1.74 -16.85 -19.07
CA ASP A 134 -2.56 -17.62 -20.01
C ASP A 134 -3.87 -18.07 -19.37
N GLU A 135 -3.86 -18.48 -18.09
CA GLU A 135 -5.08 -18.83 -17.35
C GLU A 135 -6.04 -17.65 -17.12
N LYS A 136 -5.52 -16.45 -16.85
CA LYS A 136 -6.35 -15.28 -16.50
C LYS A 136 -6.71 -14.38 -17.68
N ILE A 137 -5.79 -14.26 -18.64
CA ILE A 137 -5.89 -13.36 -19.79
C ILE A 137 -6.11 -14.16 -21.07
N GLY A 138 -5.37 -15.24 -21.28
CA GLY A 138 -5.50 -16.11 -22.46
C GLY A 138 -6.83 -16.88 -22.53
N PHE A 139 -7.42 -17.23 -21.37
CA PHE A 139 -8.73 -17.89 -21.29
C PHE A 139 -9.82 -17.19 -22.11
N TRP A 140 -9.79 -15.85 -22.18
CA TRP A 140 -10.79 -15.06 -22.91
C TRP A 140 -10.68 -15.20 -24.43
N ASP A 141 -9.58 -15.70 -24.98
CA ASP A 141 -9.47 -15.96 -26.42
C ASP A 141 -10.42 -17.08 -26.87
N ASN A 142 -10.72 -18.03 -25.98
CA ASN A 142 -11.59 -19.16 -26.28
C ASN A 142 -12.28 -19.69 -25.02
N VAL A 143 -13.50 -19.20 -24.77
CA VAL A 143 -14.35 -19.66 -23.69
C VAL A 143 -15.28 -20.74 -24.24
N TYR A 144 -14.86 -22.01 -24.12
CA TYR A 144 -15.63 -23.18 -24.57
C TYR A 144 -16.05 -23.15 -26.05
N GLY A 145 -15.20 -22.60 -26.92
CA GLY A 145 -15.43 -22.45 -28.36
C GLY A 145 -15.92 -21.06 -28.77
N PHE A 146 -16.18 -20.16 -27.82
CA PHE A 146 -16.63 -18.80 -28.08
C PHE A 146 -15.50 -17.77 -27.90
N ASP A 147 -15.40 -16.83 -28.83
CA ASP A 147 -14.43 -15.71 -28.76
C ASP A 147 -14.93 -14.64 -27.78
N TYR A 148 -14.24 -14.50 -26.65
CA TYR A 148 -14.48 -13.50 -25.62
C TYR A 148 -13.33 -12.47 -25.56
N SER A 149 -12.54 -12.34 -26.62
CA SER A 149 -11.39 -11.42 -26.70
C SER A 149 -11.71 -9.95 -26.39
N PRO A 150 -12.95 -9.42 -26.53
CA PRO A 150 -13.28 -8.10 -25.99
C PRO A 150 -13.05 -7.97 -24.48
N LEU A 151 -13.28 -9.02 -23.68
CA LEU A 151 -13.02 -9.02 -22.24
C LEU A 151 -11.54 -9.11 -21.90
N LYS A 152 -10.72 -9.72 -22.76
CA LYS A 152 -9.26 -9.76 -22.62
C LYS A 152 -8.64 -8.37 -22.49
N LYS A 153 -9.17 -7.41 -23.26
CA LYS A 153 -8.74 -6.00 -23.22
C LYS A 153 -9.06 -5.33 -21.89
N THR A 154 -10.15 -5.71 -21.24
CA THR A 154 -10.49 -5.21 -19.90
C THR A 154 -9.63 -5.90 -18.84
N ALA A 155 -9.52 -7.23 -18.90
CA ALA A 155 -8.78 -8.03 -17.94
C ALA A 155 -7.29 -7.64 -17.83
N ILE A 156 -6.65 -7.24 -18.94
CA ILE A 156 -5.24 -6.81 -18.91
C ILE A 156 -5.04 -5.41 -18.29
N THR A 157 -6.08 -4.57 -18.29
CA THR A 157 -6.04 -3.21 -17.74
C THR A 157 -6.44 -3.15 -16.27
N GLU A 158 -6.96 -4.25 -15.71
CA GLU A 158 -7.31 -4.35 -14.28
C GLU A 158 -6.15 -5.03 -13.53
N PRO A 159 -5.44 -4.32 -12.62
CA PRO A 159 -4.38 -4.91 -11.84
C PRO A 159 -4.90 -6.03 -10.93
N LEU A 160 -4.17 -7.14 -10.86
CA LEU A 160 -4.54 -8.26 -9.99
C LEU A 160 -3.87 -8.12 -8.62
N VAL A 161 -4.59 -8.48 -7.56
CA VAL A 161 -4.03 -8.58 -6.20
C VAL A 161 -3.80 -10.04 -5.86
N ASP A 162 -2.54 -10.49 -5.96
CA ASP A 162 -2.19 -11.87 -5.65
C ASP A 162 -0.82 -12.05 -4.99
N THR A 163 -0.60 -13.25 -4.43
CA THR A 163 0.70 -13.62 -3.87
C THR A 163 1.59 -14.15 -4.97
N VAL A 164 2.77 -13.57 -5.09
CA VAL A 164 3.77 -13.92 -6.09
C VAL A 164 4.87 -14.74 -5.43
N ASP A 165 5.20 -15.90 -6.00
CA ASP A 165 6.34 -16.70 -5.54
C ASP A 165 7.63 -15.93 -5.83
N MET A 166 8.54 -15.86 -4.86
CA MET A 166 9.84 -15.22 -5.06
C MET A 166 10.63 -15.80 -6.25
N LYS A 167 10.39 -17.05 -6.64
CA LYS A 167 10.99 -17.67 -7.83
C LYS A 167 10.52 -17.05 -9.15
N ALA A 168 9.34 -16.46 -9.19
CA ALA A 168 8.83 -15.74 -10.36
C ALA A 168 9.56 -14.41 -10.59
N VAL A 169 10.22 -13.85 -9.58
CA VAL A 169 10.92 -12.56 -9.68
C VAL A 169 12.15 -12.67 -10.57
N VAL A 170 12.19 -11.87 -11.64
CA VAL A 170 13.24 -11.86 -12.67
C VAL A 170 14.22 -10.70 -12.48
N THR A 171 13.77 -9.58 -11.93
CA THR A 171 14.60 -8.37 -11.79
C THR A 171 14.85 -8.00 -10.34
N ASP A 172 15.86 -7.18 -10.11
CA ASP A 172 15.98 -6.47 -8.83
C ASP A 172 14.76 -5.59 -8.54
N PRO A 173 14.46 -5.37 -7.25
CA PRO A 173 13.48 -4.38 -6.83
C PRO A 173 14.02 -2.96 -6.98
N THR A 174 13.17 -2.01 -7.37
CA THR A 174 13.47 -0.57 -7.28
C THR A 174 12.39 0.16 -6.51
N ALA A 175 12.79 1.18 -5.74
CA ALA A 175 11.83 2.06 -5.07
C ALA A 175 11.21 3.03 -6.10
N ILE A 176 9.89 3.19 -6.03
CA ILE A 176 9.08 4.01 -6.94
C ILE A 176 8.55 5.26 -6.23
N LEU A 177 8.20 5.12 -4.94
CA LEU A 177 7.70 6.21 -4.11
C LEU A 177 8.19 6.02 -2.68
N VAL A 178 8.68 7.09 -2.06
CA VAL A 178 9.03 7.11 -0.63
C VAL A 178 8.22 8.22 0.02
N LEU A 179 7.40 7.86 1.00
CA LEU A 179 6.58 8.80 1.76
C LEU A 179 7.11 8.89 3.18
N ASP A 180 7.48 10.10 3.58
CA ASP A 180 7.68 10.49 4.96
C ASP A 180 6.41 11.17 5.45
N LEU A 181 5.68 10.52 6.35
CA LEU A 181 4.37 10.98 6.81
C LEU A 181 4.46 12.25 7.66
N TYR A 182 5.64 12.68 8.10
CA TYR A 182 5.78 13.98 8.76
C TYR A 182 5.77 15.15 7.76
N THR A 183 6.14 14.91 6.51
CA THR A 183 6.38 15.98 5.52
C THR A 183 5.56 15.87 4.25
N CYS A 184 5.13 14.67 3.86
CA CYS A 184 4.39 14.47 2.63
C CYS A 184 3.00 15.14 2.66
N THR A 185 2.52 15.48 1.49
CA THR A 185 1.25 16.16 1.23
C THR A 185 0.41 15.30 0.29
N THR A 186 -0.88 15.62 0.16
CA THR A 186 -1.77 14.91 -0.77
C THR A 186 -1.34 15.08 -2.24
N SER A 187 -0.64 16.18 -2.59
CA SER A 187 -0.06 16.34 -3.93
C SER A 187 1.07 15.36 -4.23
N ASP A 188 1.81 14.90 -3.22
CA ASP A 188 2.90 13.93 -3.41
C ASP A 188 2.37 12.52 -3.74
N LEU A 189 1.07 12.28 -3.55
CA LEU A 189 0.39 11.03 -3.91
C LEU A 189 0.07 10.96 -5.41
N ILE A 190 0.14 12.10 -6.12
CA ILE A 190 0.02 12.21 -7.57
C ILE A 190 1.44 12.35 -8.13
N PHE A 191 2.00 11.25 -8.62
CA PHE A 191 3.43 11.22 -8.94
C PHE A 191 3.72 10.59 -10.30
N SER A 192 4.90 10.90 -10.82
CA SER A 192 5.53 10.30 -11.99
C SER A 192 6.98 9.99 -11.64
N SER A 193 7.31 8.70 -11.57
CA SER A 193 8.61 8.23 -11.11
C SER A 193 9.30 7.39 -12.19
N PRO A 194 10.52 7.75 -12.62
CA PRO A 194 11.30 6.88 -13.47
C PRO A 194 11.76 5.65 -12.68
N PHE A 195 11.93 4.53 -13.38
CA PHE A 195 12.44 3.30 -12.79
C PHE A 195 13.43 2.60 -13.71
N THR A 196 14.33 1.83 -13.09
CA THR A 196 15.24 0.91 -13.74
C THR A 196 15.21 -0.41 -12.99
N LEU A 197 15.06 -1.51 -13.73
CA LEU A 197 15.03 -2.87 -13.20
C LEU A 197 16.16 -3.69 -13.84
N ASP A 198 17.11 -4.15 -13.03
CA ASP A 198 18.22 -4.98 -13.49
C ASP A 198 17.80 -6.45 -13.60
N CYS A 199 17.93 -7.04 -14.80
CA CYS A 199 17.55 -8.42 -15.07
C CYS A 199 18.59 -9.38 -14.49
N ARG A 200 18.14 -10.34 -13.65
CA ARG A 200 19.02 -11.24 -12.89
C ARG A 200 19.26 -12.58 -13.55
N ARG A 201 18.43 -12.95 -14.52
CA ARG A 201 18.53 -14.21 -15.27
C ARG A 201 17.90 -14.04 -16.65
N ASP A 202 18.27 -14.95 -17.54
CA ASP A 202 17.62 -15.11 -18.84
C ASP A 202 16.21 -15.66 -18.60
N ASP A 203 15.19 -14.92 -19.02
CA ASP A 203 13.78 -15.28 -18.78
C ASP A 203 12.81 -14.43 -19.62
N PHE A 204 11.52 -14.63 -19.39
CA PHE A 204 10.44 -13.78 -19.87
C PHE A 204 9.87 -12.91 -18.75
N VAL A 205 9.69 -11.62 -19.02
CA VAL A 205 8.95 -10.72 -18.12
C VAL A 205 7.56 -10.48 -18.68
N HIS A 206 6.56 -11.01 -17.98
CA HIS A 206 5.15 -10.98 -18.37
C HIS A 206 4.38 -9.85 -17.68
N ALA A 207 4.82 -9.47 -16.48
CA ALA A 207 4.20 -8.46 -15.65
C ALA A 207 5.24 -7.70 -14.81
N LEU A 208 4.82 -6.54 -14.33
CA LEU A 208 5.47 -5.83 -13.22
C LEU A 208 4.65 -6.06 -11.96
N ILE A 209 5.31 -6.28 -10.84
CA ILE A 209 4.67 -6.34 -9.53
C ILE A 209 5.04 -5.12 -8.72
N ALA A 210 4.12 -4.69 -7.87
CA ALA A 210 4.36 -3.67 -6.87
C ALA A 210 3.96 -4.15 -5.48
N TRP A 211 4.73 -3.72 -4.48
CA TRP A 211 4.50 -3.96 -3.07
C TRP A 211 5.06 -2.79 -2.28
N PHE A 212 4.80 -2.76 -0.98
CA PHE A 212 5.31 -1.72 -0.11
C PHE A 212 5.94 -2.23 1.17
N ASP A 213 6.88 -1.43 1.67
CA ASP A 213 7.49 -1.58 2.98
C ASP A 213 7.01 -0.44 3.89
N ILE A 214 6.86 -0.77 5.17
CA ILE A 214 6.43 0.16 6.22
C ILE A 214 7.48 0.17 7.32
N ASP A 215 7.93 1.36 7.69
CA ASP A 215 8.87 1.60 8.77
C ASP A 215 8.19 2.38 9.92
N PHE A 216 8.66 2.10 11.14
CA PHE A 216 8.31 2.83 12.36
C PHE A 216 9.58 3.47 12.92
N THR A 217 10.03 4.58 12.32
CA THR A 217 11.36 5.15 12.53
C THR A 217 11.58 5.73 13.93
N ALA A 218 10.50 6.11 14.62
CA ALA A 218 10.53 6.53 16.02
C ALA A 218 10.87 5.40 17.03
N CYS A 219 10.83 4.12 16.61
CA CYS A 219 11.09 3.00 17.51
C CYS A 219 12.58 2.88 17.87
N HIS A 220 12.89 2.53 19.13
CA HIS A 220 14.28 2.39 19.58
C HIS A 220 15.05 1.28 18.85
N LYS A 221 14.37 0.17 18.56
CA LYS A 221 14.85 -0.86 17.64
C LYS A 221 14.14 -0.69 16.30
N PRO A 222 14.82 -0.86 15.16
CA PRO A 222 14.17 -0.82 13.85
C PRO A 222 13.02 -1.81 13.79
N ILE A 223 11.80 -1.30 13.60
CA ILE A 223 10.60 -2.10 13.37
C ILE A 223 10.09 -1.73 11.99
N ARG A 224 10.01 -2.73 11.12
CA ARG A 224 9.48 -2.63 9.77
C ARG A 224 8.79 -3.91 9.37
N PHE A 225 7.94 -3.84 8.36
CA PHE A 225 7.49 -5.02 7.63
C PHE A 225 7.44 -4.72 6.13
N SER A 226 7.46 -5.77 5.33
CA SER A 226 7.33 -5.69 3.87
C SER A 226 6.18 -6.58 3.43
N THR A 227 5.45 -6.12 2.43
CA THR A 227 4.45 -6.89 1.69
C THR A 227 5.04 -7.55 0.44
N GLY A 228 6.36 -7.52 0.25
CA GLY A 228 6.99 -8.08 -0.95
C GLY A 228 6.99 -9.61 -1.02
N PRO A 229 7.25 -10.18 -2.20
CA PRO A 229 7.23 -11.63 -2.41
C PRO A 229 8.32 -12.39 -1.63
N HIS A 230 9.32 -11.68 -1.12
CA HIS A 230 10.43 -12.22 -0.31
C HIS A 230 10.08 -12.37 1.18
N THR A 231 8.88 -11.94 1.61
CA THR A 231 8.45 -12.01 3.02
C THR A 231 7.26 -12.95 3.20
N LYS A 232 6.84 -13.11 4.46
CA LYS A 232 5.65 -13.89 4.80
C LYS A 232 4.40 -13.18 4.30
N TYR A 233 3.37 -13.98 4.02
CA TYR A 233 2.05 -13.51 3.61
C TYR A 233 1.53 -12.34 4.45
N THR A 234 0.97 -11.35 3.75
CA THR A 234 0.15 -10.27 4.31
C THR A 234 -1.15 -10.19 3.50
N HIS A 235 -2.20 -9.61 4.08
CA HIS A 235 -3.49 -9.54 3.41
C HIS A 235 -3.48 -8.63 2.16
N TRP A 236 -2.54 -7.68 2.06
CA TRP A 236 -2.34 -6.86 0.88
C TRP A 236 -1.77 -7.60 -0.31
N LYS A 237 -1.09 -8.74 -0.08
CA LYS A 237 -0.35 -9.49 -1.10
C LYS A 237 0.55 -8.55 -1.94
N GLN A 238 0.59 -8.71 -3.27
CA GLN A 238 1.22 -7.79 -4.21
C GLN A 238 0.22 -7.40 -5.31
N THR A 239 0.47 -6.27 -5.98
CA THR A 239 -0.31 -5.82 -7.13
C THR A 239 0.43 -6.14 -8.42
N VAL A 240 -0.21 -6.86 -9.35
CA VAL A 240 0.36 -7.35 -10.60
C VAL A 240 -0.18 -6.53 -11.78
N PHE A 241 0.73 -5.98 -12.58
CA PHE A 241 0.47 -5.18 -13.79
C PHE A 241 0.98 -5.94 -15.01
N TYR A 242 0.10 -6.64 -15.73
CA TYR A 242 0.50 -7.39 -16.92
C TYR A 242 0.92 -6.47 -18.06
N LEU A 243 2.07 -6.78 -18.67
CA LEU A 243 2.55 -6.10 -19.86
C LEU A 243 1.73 -6.54 -21.09
N GLN A 244 1.50 -5.60 -22.01
CA GLN A 244 0.91 -5.89 -23.31
C GLN A 244 1.78 -6.89 -24.07
N ASP A 245 3.08 -6.59 -24.20
CA ASP A 245 4.06 -7.44 -24.84
C ASP A 245 4.99 -8.08 -23.80
N VAL A 246 5.31 -9.35 -24.01
CA VAL A 246 6.24 -10.09 -23.15
C VAL A 246 7.68 -9.69 -23.51
N LEU A 247 8.48 -9.35 -22.50
CA LEU A 247 9.87 -8.99 -22.71
C LEU A 247 10.74 -10.25 -22.60
N THR A 248 11.55 -10.53 -23.61
CA THR A 248 12.56 -11.60 -23.56
C THR A 248 13.88 -11.00 -23.10
N VAL A 249 14.26 -11.26 -21.85
CA VAL A 249 15.40 -10.60 -21.18
C VAL A 249 16.57 -11.55 -20.98
N GLN A 250 17.76 -10.97 -20.90
CA GLN A 250 18.99 -11.66 -20.50
C GLN A 250 19.58 -11.06 -19.23
N GLN A 251 20.35 -11.87 -18.51
CA GLN A 251 21.07 -11.41 -17.33
C GLN A 251 21.96 -10.21 -17.66
N GLY A 252 21.87 -9.16 -16.85
CA GLY A 252 22.66 -7.92 -17.02
C GLY A 252 21.99 -6.86 -17.91
N GLU A 253 20.86 -7.18 -18.55
CA GLU A 253 20.03 -6.19 -19.23
C GLU A 253 19.16 -5.41 -18.26
N GLN A 254 18.54 -4.33 -18.75
CA GLN A 254 17.70 -3.46 -17.93
C GLN A 254 16.34 -3.22 -18.56
N ILE A 255 15.30 -3.15 -17.73
CA ILE A 255 14.01 -2.57 -18.13
C ILE A 255 13.96 -1.16 -17.53
N GLN A 256 13.77 -0.16 -18.38
CA GLN A 256 13.67 1.24 -17.97
C GLN A 256 12.28 1.79 -18.31
N GLY A 257 11.76 2.67 -17.47
CA GLY A 257 10.41 3.17 -17.68
C GLY A 257 10.01 4.30 -16.75
N VAL A 258 8.73 4.64 -16.80
CA VAL A 258 8.09 5.62 -15.91
C VAL A 258 6.76 5.06 -15.45
N LEU A 259 6.54 5.11 -14.13
CA LEU A 259 5.24 4.87 -13.51
C LEU A 259 4.60 6.21 -13.14
N GLU A 260 3.38 6.42 -13.61
CA GLU A 260 2.53 7.54 -13.23
C GLU A 260 1.34 7.03 -12.43
N ASN A 261 1.01 7.71 -11.33
CA ASN A 261 -0.14 7.40 -10.48
C ASN A 261 -0.96 8.66 -10.22
N LYS A 262 -2.28 8.55 -10.35
CA LYS A 262 -3.22 9.61 -9.97
C LYS A 262 -4.58 9.04 -9.57
N PRO A 263 -5.35 9.75 -8.71
CA PRO A 263 -6.75 9.44 -8.50
C PRO A 263 -7.55 9.50 -9.80
N ASN A 264 -8.49 8.58 -9.97
CA ASN A 264 -9.39 8.58 -11.12
C ASN A 264 -10.31 9.81 -11.11
N GLN A 265 -10.66 10.31 -12.30
CA GLN A 265 -11.49 11.52 -12.45
C GLN A 265 -12.94 11.33 -12.01
N ARG A 266 -13.50 10.12 -12.15
CA ARG A 266 -14.90 9.82 -11.82
C ARG A 266 -15.06 9.47 -10.35
N ASN A 267 -14.17 8.65 -9.82
CA ASN A 267 -14.17 8.22 -8.42
C ASN A 267 -12.76 8.39 -7.84
N LYS A 268 -12.59 9.35 -6.92
CA LYS A 268 -11.28 9.66 -6.35
C LYS A 268 -10.69 8.54 -5.46
N ARG A 269 -11.48 7.52 -5.12
CA ARG A 269 -10.99 6.32 -4.43
C ARG A 269 -10.28 5.34 -5.36
N ASP A 270 -10.62 5.38 -6.65
CA ASP A 270 -10.00 4.55 -7.68
C ASP A 270 -8.69 5.20 -8.14
N LEU A 271 -7.76 4.39 -8.64
CA LEU A 271 -6.47 4.86 -9.15
C LEU A 271 -6.34 4.60 -10.65
N ASP A 272 -5.85 5.61 -11.37
CA ASP A 272 -5.34 5.46 -12.73
C ASP A 272 -3.81 5.35 -12.65
N VAL A 273 -3.30 4.19 -13.04
CA VAL A 273 -1.86 3.92 -13.09
C VAL A 273 -1.44 3.78 -14.55
N LYS A 274 -0.37 4.47 -14.94
CA LYS A 274 0.21 4.34 -16.28
C LYS A 274 1.66 3.92 -16.17
N ILE A 275 2.04 2.87 -16.91
CA ILE A 275 3.41 2.36 -16.90
C ILE A 275 3.93 2.33 -18.34
N SER A 276 4.94 3.14 -18.61
CA SER A 276 5.75 3.05 -19.82
C SER A 276 7.02 2.27 -19.52
N TYR A 277 7.47 1.43 -20.46
CA TYR A 277 8.64 0.57 -20.28
C TYR A 277 9.35 0.35 -21.61
N ARG A 278 10.66 0.13 -21.55
CA ARG A 278 11.50 -0.34 -22.66
C ARG A 278 12.57 -1.30 -22.16
N LEU A 279 12.88 -2.31 -22.96
CA LEU A 279 14.02 -3.19 -22.73
C LEU A 279 15.30 -2.56 -23.30
N ILE A 280 16.31 -2.42 -22.46
CA ILE A 280 17.66 -2.00 -22.84
C ILE A 280 18.46 -3.26 -23.19
N THR A 281 18.60 -3.49 -24.49
CA THR A 281 19.32 -4.65 -25.03
C THR A 281 20.16 -4.25 -26.25
N GLU A 282 21.30 -4.91 -26.41
CA GLU A 282 22.13 -4.83 -27.62
C GLU A 282 21.57 -5.69 -28.77
N ASP A 283 20.70 -6.66 -28.47
CA ASP A 283 20.10 -7.55 -29.47
C ASP A 283 18.91 -6.85 -30.17
N PRO A 284 19.03 -6.50 -31.46
CA PRO A 284 17.97 -5.81 -32.18
C PRO A 284 16.68 -6.65 -32.32
N LYS A 285 16.74 -7.97 -32.16
CA LYS A 285 15.56 -8.85 -32.28
C LYS A 285 14.71 -8.89 -31.02
N ARG A 286 15.26 -8.49 -29.87
CA ARG A 286 14.56 -8.50 -28.57
C ARG A 286 14.13 -7.10 -28.12
N LYS A 287 14.45 -6.06 -28.89
CA LYS A 287 14.00 -4.70 -28.60
C LYS A 287 12.48 -4.64 -28.48
N ALA A 288 12.00 -4.20 -27.33
CA ALA A 288 10.59 -4.06 -27.03
C ALA A 288 10.39 -2.82 -26.14
N GLU A 289 9.32 -2.08 -26.41
CA GLU A 289 8.85 -0.96 -25.61
C GLU A 289 7.33 -0.93 -25.66
N GLY A 290 6.71 -0.41 -24.61
CA GLY A 290 5.26 -0.39 -24.51
C GLY A 290 4.77 0.55 -23.45
N CYS A 291 3.45 0.71 -23.41
CA CYS A 291 2.75 1.50 -22.43
C CYS A 291 1.45 0.81 -22.05
N GLY A 292 1.22 0.62 -20.75
CA GLY A 292 -0.05 0.14 -20.20
C GLY A 292 -0.73 1.25 -19.40
N GLU A 293 -2.04 1.36 -19.56
CA GLU A 293 -2.91 2.15 -18.68
C GLU A 293 -3.79 1.16 -17.91
N TYR A 294 -3.78 1.31 -16.58
CA TYR A 294 -4.44 0.40 -15.66
C TYR A 294 -5.38 1.16 -14.74
N HIS A 295 -6.50 0.54 -14.41
CA HIS A 295 -7.52 1.11 -13.55
C HIS A 295 -7.71 0.20 -12.34
N MET A 296 -7.42 0.71 -11.14
CA MET A 296 -7.74 0.05 -9.88
C MET A 296 -9.10 0.57 -9.41
N CYS A 297 -10.15 -0.24 -9.59
CA CYS A 297 -11.54 0.09 -9.29
C CYS A 297 -12.22 -0.99 -8.44
#